data_AF-A0A938ATH9-F1
#
_entry.id   AF-A0A938ATH9-F1
#
_cell.length_a   1.000
_cell.length_b   1.000
_cell.length_c   1.000
_cell.angle_alpha   90.00
_cell.angle_beta   90.00
_cell.angle_gamma   90.00
#
_symmetry.space_group_name_H-M   'P 1'
#
loop_
_entity.id
_entity.type
_entity.pdbx_description
1 polymer ?
#
loop_
_entity_poly.entity_id
_entity_poly.type
_entity_poly.pdbx_seq_one_letter_code
_entity_poly.pdbx_strand_id
1 'polypeptide(L)'
;MAKAVDVAGAVDVAGDAAAALPAGRAVTGVGANKPIGFRLFPASNPWNADISALPVHPLSPTYLAAMGLDTGLHPDFGTTWNGAPNGIPYVIVRRGQRRVPISFYYRDESDPGPYPIPRDAPIEGGPAGDGDRHIIVL
;
A
#
# COMPACT_ATOMS: atom_id res chain seq x y z
N MET A 1 -35.58 41.00 -21.89
CA MET A 1 -34.34 41.17 -21.09
C MET A 1 -33.60 39.84 -21.19
N ALA A 2 -32.93 39.53 -22.31
CA ALA A 2 -31.49 39.69 -22.57
C ALA A 2 -30.62 38.84 -21.61
N LYS A 3 -29.65 38.03 -22.02
CA LYS A 3 -29.04 37.71 -23.33
C LYS A 3 -28.18 36.44 -23.11
N ALA A 4 -28.04 35.60 -24.12
CA ALA A 4 -27.00 34.56 -24.14
C ALA A 4 -25.60 35.20 -24.22
N VAL A 5 -24.58 34.54 -23.65
CA VAL A 5 -23.19 34.67 -24.12
C VAL A 5 -22.53 33.30 -24.05
N ASP A 6 -22.25 32.77 -25.23
CA ASP A 6 -21.27 31.74 -25.50
C ASP A 6 -19.88 32.39 -25.52
N VAL A 7 -18.90 31.81 -24.83
CA VAL A 7 -17.48 32.14 -25.04
C VAL A 7 -16.69 30.84 -25.11
N ALA A 8 -16.45 30.42 -26.34
CA ALA A 8 -15.27 29.65 -26.70
C ALA A 8 -14.02 30.42 -26.24
N GLY A 9 -13.19 29.79 -25.42
CA GLY A 9 -11.87 30.28 -25.02
C GLY A 9 -10.87 29.14 -25.16
N ALA A 10 -9.86 29.35 -26.00
CA ALA A 10 -8.85 28.39 -26.39
C ALA A 10 -8.08 27.78 -25.21
N VAL A 11 -7.73 26.50 -25.34
CA VAL A 11 -6.73 25.83 -24.51
C VAL A 11 -5.34 26.27 -24.96
N ASP A 12 -4.72 27.19 -24.23
CA ASP A 12 -3.26 27.38 -24.32
C ASP A 12 -2.59 26.25 -23.53
N VAL A 13 -2.02 25.30 -24.27
CA VAL A 13 -1.13 24.25 -23.76
C VAL A 13 0.24 24.90 -23.57
N ALA A 14 0.48 25.47 -22.41
CA ALA A 14 1.82 25.79 -21.93
C ALA A 14 2.14 24.86 -20.76
N GLY A 15 3.20 24.07 -20.92
CA GLY A 15 3.59 23.00 -20.01
C GLY A 15 3.80 23.50 -18.59
N ASP A 16 3.00 22.97 -17.68
CA ASP A 16 3.23 23.11 -16.25
C ASP A 16 4.09 21.93 -15.81
N ALA A 17 5.31 22.24 -15.38
CA ALA A 17 6.17 21.29 -14.68
C ALA A 17 5.35 20.65 -13.56
N ALA A 18 5.43 19.32 -13.42
CA ALA A 18 4.71 18.55 -12.41
C ALA A 18 4.90 19.20 -11.03
N ALA A 19 3.95 20.04 -10.63
CA ALA A 19 3.93 20.63 -9.31
C ALA A 19 3.81 19.46 -8.35
N ALA A 20 4.83 19.26 -7.53
CA ALA A 20 4.78 18.30 -6.44
C ALA A 20 3.47 18.56 -5.68
N LEU A 21 2.57 17.57 -5.70
CA LEU A 21 1.34 17.62 -4.91
C LEU A 21 1.73 18.12 -3.51
N PRO A 22 1.07 19.17 -2.97
CA PRO A 22 1.36 19.60 -1.61
C PRO A 22 1.28 18.35 -0.75
N ALA A 23 2.29 18.11 0.09
CA ALA A 23 2.28 17.00 1.02
C ALA A 23 1.01 17.14 1.87
N GLY A 24 -0.06 16.48 1.43
CA GLY A 24 -1.33 16.50 2.11
C GLY A 24 -1.03 16.08 3.53
N ARG A 25 -1.43 16.91 4.50
CA ARG A 25 -1.18 16.64 5.92
C ARG A 25 -1.66 15.23 6.19
N ALA A 26 -0.71 14.33 6.28
CA ALA A 26 -0.98 12.94 6.43
C ALA A 26 -1.68 12.79 7.78
N VAL A 27 -2.92 12.32 7.76
CA VAL A 27 -3.59 11.88 8.98
C VAL A 27 -2.89 10.59 9.38
N THR A 28 -1.79 10.69 10.13
CA THR A 28 -1.12 9.54 10.73
C THR A 28 -2.09 8.94 11.75
N GLY A 29 -2.71 7.81 11.43
CA GLY A 29 -3.44 7.05 12.44
C GLY A 29 -2.50 6.06 13.13
N VAL A 30 -2.69 5.87 14.43
CA VAL A 30 -2.09 4.78 15.21
C VAL A 30 -3.13 3.66 15.31
N GLY A 31 -2.69 2.41 15.20
CA GLY A 31 -3.56 1.24 15.29
C GLY A 31 -3.70 0.47 13.98
N ALA A 32 -4.56 -0.55 14.02
CA ALA A 32 -4.76 -1.48 12.92
C ALA A 32 -5.32 -0.79 11.67
N ASN A 33 -4.72 -1.07 10.51
CA ASN A 33 -5.14 -0.66 9.17
C ASN A 33 -5.47 0.84 9.03
N LYS A 34 -4.81 1.69 9.83
CA LYS A 34 -4.99 3.14 9.74
C LYS A 34 -4.26 3.69 8.53
N PRO A 35 -4.79 4.74 7.87
CA PRO A 35 -4.10 5.38 6.75
C PRO A 35 -2.64 5.69 7.08
N ILE A 36 -1.75 5.21 6.21
CA ILE A 36 -0.31 5.44 6.35
C ILE A 36 -0.05 6.90 6.01
N GLY A 37 0.18 7.69 7.06
CA GLY A 37 0.43 9.12 6.95
C GLY A 37 1.89 9.47 6.66
N PHE A 38 2.64 8.62 5.96
CA PHE A 38 4.04 8.89 5.65
C PHE A 38 4.47 8.08 4.42
N ARG A 39 5.57 8.50 3.79
CA ARG A 39 6.20 7.69 2.75
C ARG A 39 6.96 6.55 3.40
N LEU A 40 6.62 5.31 3.02
CA LEU A 40 7.31 4.11 3.51
C LEU A 40 8.79 4.08 3.08
N PHE A 41 9.05 4.51 1.85
CA PHE A 41 10.39 4.55 1.28
C PHE A 41 10.90 5.98 1.06
N PRO A 42 12.23 6.20 1.04
CA PRO A 42 12.82 7.47 0.62
C PRO A 42 12.29 7.93 -0.73
N ALA A 43 12.27 9.25 -0.97
CA ALA A 43 11.73 9.82 -2.21
C ALA A 43 12.42 9.28 -3.48
N SER A 44 13.70 8.95 -3.40
CA SER A 44 14.49 8.39 -4.51
C SER A 44 14.38 6.87 -4.67
N ASN A 45 13.57 6.19 -3.86
CA ASN A 45 13.39 4.74 -3.97
C ASN A 45 12.65 4.41 -5.28
N PRO A 46 13.09 3.40 -6.06
CA PRO A 46 12.41 2.99 -7.30
C PRO A 46 10.92 2.69 -7.15
N TRP A 47 10.45 2.26 -5.98
CA TRP A 47 9.03 2.04 -5.70
C TRP A 47 8.19 3.34 -5.72
N ASN A 48 8.83 4.50 -5.65
CA ASN A 48 8.19 5.81 -5.76
C ASN A 48 8.35 6.44 -7.16
N ALA A 49 8.90 5.72 -8.15
CA ALA A 49 9.08 6.24 -9.50
C ALA A 49 7.72 6.45 -10.19
N ASP A 50 7.51 7.65 -10.74
CA ASP A 50 6.35 7.92 -11.58
C ASP A 50 6.55 7.26 -12.95
N ILE A 51 5.67 6.31 -13.27
CA ILE A 51 5.68 5.56 -14.53
C ILE A 51 4.51 5.92 -15.45
N SER A 52 3.71 6.91 -15.10
CA SER A 52 2.46 7.24 -15.81
C SER A 52 2.66 7.65 -17.27
N ALA A 53 3.85 8.14 -17.62
CA ALA A 53 4.24 8.53 -18.97
C ALA A 53 5.14 7.52 -19.71
N LEU A 54 5.49 6.38 -19.09
CA LEU A 54 6.34 5.39 -19.74
C LEU A 54 5.57 4.62 -20.83
N PRO A 55 6.21 4.29 -21.96
CA PRO A 55 5.59 3.47 -22.99
C PRO A 55 5.35 2.05 -22.45
N VAL A 56 4.25 1.43 -22.90
CA VAL A 56 4.00 0.01 -22.62
C VAL A 56 5.14 -0.83 -23.18
N HIS A 57 5.65 -1.77 -22.39
CA HIS A 57 6.75 -2.63 -22.81
C HIS A 57 6.34 -3.49 -24.03
N PRO A 58 7.18 -3.67 -25.07
CA PRO A 58 6.82 -4.43 -26.27
C PRO A 58 6.41 -5.89 -26.01
N LEU A 59 6.91 -6.49 -24.92
CA LEU A 59 6.55 -7.84 -24.48
C LEU A 59 5.31 -7.89 -23.57
N SER A 60 4.63 -6.78 -23.32
CA SER A 60 3.41 -6.76 -22.48
C SER A 60 2.36 -7.78 -22.93
N PRO A 61 2.09 -7.99 -24.24
CA PRO A 61 1.15 -9.03 -24.67
C PRO A 61 1.60 -10.44 -24.27
N THR A 62 2.91 -10.73 -24.32
CA THR A 62 3.47 -12.01 -23.90
C THR A 62 3.32 -12.22 -22.40
N TYR A 63 3.57 -11.20 -21.58
CA TYR A 63 3.39 -11.28 -20.13
C TYR A 63 1.93 -11.47 -19.74
N LEU A 64 1.02 -10.75 -20.37
CA LEU A 64 -0.42 -10.88 -20.12
C LEU A 64 -0.94 -12.27 -20.51
N ALA A 65 -0.50 -12.80 -21.66
CA ALA A 65 -0.84 -14.16 -22.07
C ALA A 65 -0.32 -15.22 -21.08
N ALA A 66 0.89 -15.04 -20.53
CA ALA A 66 1.46 -15.94 -19.52
C ALA A 66 0.73 -15.90 -18.18
N MET A 67 0.18 -14.74 -17.78
CA MET A 67 -0.65 -14.62 -16.57
C MET A 67 -2.04 -15.25 -16.73
N GLY A 68 -2.50 -15.38 -17.98
CA GLY A 68 -3.82 -15.90 -18.32
C GLY A 68 -4.86 -14.77 -18.33
N LEU A 69 -5.27 -14.36 -19.53
CA LEU A 69 -6.19 -13.24 -19.75
C LEU A 69 -7.58 -13.48 -19.15
N ASP A 70 -7.97 -14.75 -19.02
CA ASP A 70 -9.27 -15.18 -18.53
C ASP A 70 -9.19 -15.87 -17.15
N THR A 71 -8.00 -15.87 -16.54
CA THR A 71 -7.81 -16.42 -15.19
C THR A 71 -8.32 -15.42 -14.16
N GLY A 72 -9.24 -15.85 -13.30
CA GLY A 72 -9.69 -15.02 -12.18
C GLY A 72 -8.52 -14.67 -11.26
N LEU A 73 -8.45 -13.41 -10.85
CA LEU A 73 -7.52 -13.00 -9.80
C LEU A 73 -7.93 -13.60 -8.45
N HIS A 74 -6.96 -13.84 -7.58
CA HIS A 74 -7.21 -14.05 -6.17
C HIS A 74 -7.25 -12.66 -5.50
N PRO A 75 -8.43 -12.10 -5.17
CA PRO A 75 -8.50 -10.76 -4.62
C PRO A 75 -8.10 -10.81 -3.14
N ASP A 76 -6.82 -10.57 -2.87
CA ASP A 76 -6.32 -10.45 -1.50
C ASP A 76 -6.50 -9.02 -0.93
N PHE A 77 -7.62 -8.40 -1.31
CA PHE A 77 -8.01 -7.04 -0.93
C PHE A 77 -9.46 -7.04 -0.45
N GLY A 78 -9.79 -6.16 0.50
CA GLY A 78 -11.14 -6.01 1.05
C GLY A 78 -11.20 -6.22 2.56
N THR A 79 -12.41 -6.21 3.14
CA THR A 79 -12.60 -6.32 4.59
C THR A 79 -12.75 -7.75 5.07
N THR A 80 -13.49 -8.58 4.33
CA THR A 80 -13.84 -9.96 4.72
C THR A 80 -14.05 -10.85 3.52
N TRP A 81 -13.57 -12.10 3.59
CA TRP A 81 -13.77 -13.17 2.62
C TRP A 81 -14.13 -14.48 3.36
N ASN A 82 -15.15 -15.20 2.91
CA ASN A 82 -15.62 -16.46 3.54
C ASN A 82 -15.81 -16.39 5.08
N GLY A 83 -16.23 -15.23 5.60
CA GLY A 83 -16.48 -15.05 7.04
C GLY A 83 -15.24 -14.71 7.88
N ALA A 84 -14.06 -14.59 7.27
CA ALA A 84 -12.82 -14.17 7.93
C ALA A 84 -12.29 -12.84 7.35
N PRO A 85 -11.46 -12.08 8.10
CA PRO A 85 -10.73 -10.95 7.54
C PRO A 85 -9.90 -11.37 6.31
N ASN A 86 -9.93 -10.56 5.25
CA ASN A 86 -9.18 -10.81 4.01
C ASN A 86 -7.91 -9.97 3.95
N GLY A 87 -6.83 -10.49 3.36
CA GLY A 87 -5.53 -9.83 3.27
C GLY A 87 -4.72 -9.81 4.57
N ILE A 88 -3.53 -9.22 4.47
CA ILE A 88 -2.58 -9.11 5.58
C ILE A 88 -2.77 -7.78 6.32
N PRO A 89 -3.21 -7.78 7.59
CA PRO A 89 -3.37 -6.55 8.34
C PRO A 89 -2.02 -5.98 8.80
N TYR A 90 -1.99 -4.67 9.01
CA TYR A 90 -0.85 -3.98 9.61
C TYR A 90 -1.28 -3.12 10.79
N VAL A 91 -0.33 -2.78 11.67
CA VAL A 91 -0.53 -1.85 12.78
C VAL A 91 0.52 -0.75 12.75
N ILE A 92 0.07 0.51 12.80
CA ILE A 92 0.96 1.66 12.96
C ILE A 92 1.16 1.89 14.46
N VAL A 93 2.42 1.84 14.93
CA VAL A 93 2.77 2.06 16.33
C VAL A 93 3.49 3.39 16.52
N ARG A 94 3.38 3.96 17.73
CA ARG A 94 4.13 5.19 18.06
C ARG A 94 5.59 4.85 18.36
N ARG A 95 6.46 5.85 18.16
CA ARG A 95 7.80 5.85 18.75
C ARG A 95 7.70 5.56 20.24
N GLY A 96 8.44 4.56 20.71
CA GLY A 96 8.41 4.11 22.11
C GLY A 96 7.58 2.85 22.35
N GLN A 97 6.95 2.26 21.32
CA GLN A 97 6.37 0.92 21.41
C GLN A 97 7.38 -0.06 22.02
N ARG A 98 6.98 -0.72 23.12
CA ARG A 98 7.85 -1.65 23.84
C ARG A 98 8.23 -2.78 22.90
N ARG A 99 9.54 -3.06 22.84
CA ARG A 99 10.06 -4.18 22.07
C ARG A 99 9.94 -5.48 22.86
N VAL A 100 9.65 -6.57 22.17
CA VAL A 100 9.53 -7.92 22.73
C VAL A 100 10.52 -8.86 22.05
N PRO A 101 11.14 -9.79 22.80
CA PRO A 101 11.96 -10.83 22.20
C PRO A 101 11.07 -11.79 21.40
N ILE A 102 11.58 -12.24 20.25
CA ILE A 102 10.95 -13.27 19.41
C ILE A 102 11.96 -14.39 19.21
N SER A 103 11.49 -15.63 19.31
CA SER A 103 12.26 -16.83 19.00
C SER A 103 11.94 -17.31 17.60
N PHE A 104 12.97 -17.62 16.82
CA PHE A 104 12.83 -18.11 15.45
C PHE A 104 13.18 -19.59 15.37
N TYR A 105 12.42 -20.33 14.57
CA TYR A 105 12.80 -21.69 14.17
C TYR A 105 13.99 -21.65 13.19
N TYR A 106 13.94 -20.72 12.22
CA TYR A 106 15.00 -20.46 11.25
C TYR A 106 15.77 -19.18 11.62
N ARG A 107 16.53 -19.25 12.73
CA ARG A 107 17.23 -18.08 13.27
C ARG A 107 18.23 -17.46 12.29
N ASP A 108 18.88 -18.28 11.45
CA ASP A 108 19.93 -17.80 10.54
C ASP A 108 19.37 -17.10 9.29
N GLU A 109 18.06 -17.21 9.04
CA GLU A 109 17.32 -16.47 8.01
C GLU A 109 16.59 -15.26 8.60
N SER A 110 16.75 -15.00 9.90
CA SER A 110 16.01 -13.96 10.63
C SER A 110 16.95 -12.91 11.21
N ASP A 111 16.57 -11.64 11.10
CA ASP A 111 17.27 -10.59 11.83
C ASP A 111 17.15 -10.82 13.35
N PRO A 112 18.17 -10.52 14.16
CA PRO A 112 18.03 -10.59 15.61
C PRO A 112 17.06 -9.51 16.14
N GLY A 113 16.12 -9.90 17.00
CA GLY A 113 15.24 -8.99 17.72
C GLY A 113 15.95 -8.15 18.80
N PRO A 114 15.19 -7.43 19.66
CA PRO A 114 13.73 -7.49 19.86
C PRO A 114 12.93 -6.55 18.92
N TYR A 115 11.63 -6.85 18.72
CA TYR A 115 10.75 -6.17 17.76
C TYR A 115 9.65 -5.35 18.43
N PRO A 116 9.18 -4.23 17.84
CA PRO A 116 8.15 -3.38 18.42
C PRO A 116 6.72 -3.94 18.23
N ILE A 117 6.51 -5.23 18.47
CA ILE A 117 5.20 -5.86 18.26
C ILE A 117 4.26 -5.53 19.44
N PRO A 118 3.12 -4.84 19.21
CA PRO A 118 2.13 -4.62 20.26
C PRO A 118 1.38 -5.92 20.59
N ARG A 119 0.87 -6.06 21.82
CA ARG A 119 0.19 -7.29 22.26
C ARG A 119 -1.12 -7.56 21.53
N ASP A 120 -1.72 -6.51 21.00
CA ASP A 120 -2.96 -6.49 20.23
C ASP A 120 -2.69 -6.31 18.72
N ALA A 121 -1.48 -6.65 18.25
CA ALA A 121 -1.17 -6.67 16.82
C ALA A 121 -2.19 -7.56 16.07
N PRO A 122 -2.79 -7.07 14.97
CA PRO A 122 -3.68 -7.89 14.17
C PRO A 122 -2.88 -9.01 13.49
N ILE A 123 -3.49 -10.18 13.40
CA ILE A 123 -2.93 -11.37 12.78
C ILE A 123 -3.77 -11.66 11.53
N GLU A 124 -3.13 -11.99 10.42
CA GLU A 124 -3.83 -12.47 9.22
C GLU A 124 -4.74 -13.67 9.54
N GLY A 125 -5.95 -13.66 8.98
CA GLY A 125 -6.99 -14.65 9.30
C GLY A 125 -7.54 -14.55 10.73
N GLY A 126 -7.01 -13.64 11.55
CA GLY A 126 -7.39 -13.43 12.95
C GLY A 126 -6.69 -14.37 13.94
N PRO A 127 -6.87 -14.16 15.25
CA PRO A 127 -6.17 -14.92 16.30
C PRO A 127 -6.41 -16.43 16.29
N ALA A 128 -7.52 -16.87 15.69
CA ALA A 128 -7.91 -18.27 15.55
C ALA A 128 -7.65 -18.85 14.15
N GLY A 129 -6.99 -18.10 13.26
CA GLY A 129 -6.62 -18.58 11.93
C GLY A 129 -5.67 -19.78 11.99
N ASP A 130 -5.85 -20.71 11.05
CA ASP A 130 -5.10 -21.96 10.92
C ASP A 130 -4.15 -21.99 9.71
N GLY A 131 -4.19 -20.95 8.86
CA GLY A 131 -3.32 -20.76 7.71
C GLY A 131 -1.98 -20.08 8.03
N ASP A 132 -1.38 -19.51 6.98
CA ASP A 132 -0.23 -18.63 7.14
C ASP A 132 -0.62 -17.36 7.93
N ARG A 133 0.26 -16.90 8.80
CA ARG A 133 -0.06 -15.87 9.80
C ARG A 133 1.03 -14.83 9.84
N HIS A 134 0.72 -13.69 9.24
CA HIS A 134 1.61 -12.55 9.22
C HIS A 134 1.21 -11.50 10.27
N ILE A 135 2.22 -10.79 10.78
CA ILE A 135 2.08 -9.55 11.54
C ILE A 135 2.96 -8.50 10.87
N ILE A 136 2.36 -7.37 10.46
CA ILE A 136 3.08 -6.22 9.91
C ILE A 136 2.98 -5.05 10.89
N VAL A 137 4.13 -4.51 11.28
CA VAL A 137 4.23 -3.36 12.20
C VAL A 137 4.97 -2.21 11.50
N LEU A 138 4.37 -1.01 11.52
CA LEU A 138 4.90 0.22 10.93
C LEU A 138 5.16 1.29 12.00
#